data_AF-A0A7W1G7C1-F1
#
_entry.id   AF-A0A7W1G7C1-F1
#
_cell.length_a   1.000
_cell.length_b   1.000
_cell.length_c   1.000
_cell.angle_alpha   90.00
_cell.angle_beta   90.00
_cell.angle_gamma   90.00
#
_symmetry.space_group_name_H-M   'P 1'
#
loop_
_entity.id
_entity.type
_entity.pdbx_description
1 polymer ?
#
loop_
_entity_poly.entity_id
_entity_poly.type
_entity_poly.pdbx_seq_one_letter_code
_entity_poly.pdbx_strand_id
1 'polypeptide(L)' 'PEAALPLYHSFCERLSADCGAPVAVGRFGADMRVESINDGPVTILIDSRARE' A
#
# COMPACT_ATOMS: atom_id res chain seq x y z
N PRO A 1 10.42 -1.98 12.83
CA PRO A 1 9.85 -3.16 12.12
C PRO A 1 8.65 -3.76 12.84
N GLU A 2 8.77 -3.97 14.16
CA GLU A 2 7.75 -4.62 15.00
C GLU A 2 6.39 -3.94 14.98
N ALA A 3 6.33 -2.60 15.04
CA ALA A 3 5.07 -1.85 14.90
C ALA A 3 4.61 -1.71 13.44
N ALA A 4 5.53 -1.70 12.47
CA ALA A 4 5.21 -1.39 11.08
C ALA A 4 4.56 -2.56 10.33
N LEU A 5 4.99 -3.80 10.61
CA LEU A 5 4.46 -5.00 9.96
C LEU A 5 2.96 -5.22 10.27
N PRO A 6 2.48 -5.16 11.53
CA PRO A 6 1.06 -5.26 11.83
C PRO A 6 0.23 -4.15 11.19
N LEU A 7 0.74 -2.91 11.17
CA LEU A 7 0.06 -1.77 10.54
C LEU A 7 -0.06 -1.94 9.02
N TYR A 8 1.01 -2.41 8.35
CA TYR A 8 0.98 -2.73 6.93
C TYR A 8 -0.07 -3.79 6.60
N HIS A 9 -0.10 -4.90 7.37
CA HIS A 9 -1.09 -5.95 7.16
C HIS A 9 -2.53 -5.45 7.39
N SER A 10 -2.77 -4.77 8.50
CA SER A 10 -4.09 -4.20 8.81
C SER A 10 -4.58 -3.24 7.73
N PHE A 11 -3.68 -2.42 7.17
CA PHE A 11 -4.01 -1.53 6.07
C PHE A 11 -4.44 -2.29 4.80
N CYS A 12 -3.66 -3.30 4.38
CA CYS A 12 -3.97 -4.11 3.20
C CYS A 12 -5.27 -4.92 3.35
N GLU A 13 -5.52 -5.47 4.54
CA GLU A 13 -6.76 -6.19 4.85
C GLU A 13 -7.97 -5.26 4.79
N ARG A 14 -7.86 -4.08 5.42
CA ARG A 14 -8.92 -3.08 5.39
C ARG A 14 -9.21 -2.61 3.97
N LEU A 15 -8.17 -2.33 3.18
CA LEU A 15 -8.32 -1.90 1.79
C LEU A 15 -8.99 -2.99 0.93
N SER A 16 -8.62 -4.26 1.12
CA SER A 16 -9.28 -5.37 0.43
C SER A 16 -10.77 -5.45 0.76
N ALA A 17 -11.13 -5.27 2.04
CA ALA A 17 -12.52 -5.26 2.47
C ALA A 17 -13.29 -4.07 1.87
N ASP A 18 -12.72 -2.87 1.93
CA ASP A 18 -13.36 -1.64 1.42
C ASP A 18 -13.50 -1.66 -0.11
N CYS A 19 -12.55 -2.26 -0.85
CA CYS A 19 -12.63 -2.44 -2.29
C CYS A 19 -13.52 -3.63 -2.71
N GLY A 20 -13.91 -4.52 -1.78
CA GLY A 20 -14.69 -5.72 -2.06
C GLY A 20 -13.94 -6.79 -2.88
N ALA A 21 -12.61 -6.71 -2.96
CA ALA A 21 -11.76 -7.62 -3.73
C ALA A 21 -10.36 -7.74 -3.09
N PRO A 22 -9.66 -8.86 -3.27
CA PRO A 22 -8.29 -9.01 -2.77
C PRO A 22 -7.36 -7.97 -3.40
N VAL A 23 -6.64 -7.21 -2.58
CA VAL A 23 -5.54 -6.37 -3.06
C VAL A 23 -4.27 -7.20 -3.20
N ALA A 24 -3.56 -7.03 -4.31
CA ALA A 24 -2.24 -7.63 -4.47
C ALA A 24 -1.24 -6.97 -3.51
N VAL A 25 -0.39 -7.77 -2.87
CA VAL A 25 0.60 -7.31 -1.89
C VAL A 25 1.99 -7.83 -2.23
N GLY A 26 3.01 -7.04 -1.88
CA GLY A 26 4.40 -7.50 -1.88
C GLY A 26 4.77 -8.24 -0.59
N ARG A 27 6.08 -8.42 -0.37
CA ARG A 27 6.64 -9.02 0.85
C ARG A 27 7.33 -7.96 1.70
N PHE A 28 6.82 -7.73 2.91
CA PHE A 28 7.37 -6.74 3.83
C PHE A 28 8.82 -7.07 4.22
N GLY A 29 9.72 -6.09 4.10
CA GLY A 29 11.14 -6.23 4.45
C GLY A 29 11.97 -7.07 3.48
N ALA A 30 11.40 -7.55 2.37
CA ALA A 30 12.13 -8.25 1.33
C ALA A 30 12.75 -7.27 0.33
N ASP A 31 13.88 -7.65 -0.27
CA ASP A 31 14.35 -7.00 -1.50
C ASP A 31 13.36 -7.33 -2.63
N MET A 32 12.82 -6.30 -3.28
CA MET A 32 11.77 -6.44 -4.28
C MET A 32 12.10 -5.63 -5.53
N ARG A 33 11.81 -6.23 -6.69
CA ARG A 33 11.77 -5.52 -7.97
C ARG A 33 10.32 -5.39 -8.39
N VAL A 34 9.80 -4.16 -8.39
CA VAL A 34 8.42 -3.86 -8.74
C VAL A 34 8.40 -3.24 -10.13
N GLU A 35 7.80 -3.93 -11.08
CA GLU A 35 7.53 -3.40 -12.41
C GLU A 35 6.19 -2.67 -12.40
N SER A 36 6.15 -1.46 -12.97
CA SER A 36 4.95 -0.63 -13.04
C SER A 36 4.96 0.17 -14.33
N ILE A 37 3.86 0.08 -15.10
CA ILE A 37 3.62 0.88 -16.29
C ILE A 37 2.67 2.00 -15.88
N ASN A 38 3.17 3.23 -15.80
CA ASN A 38 2.36 4.41 -15.45
C ASN A 38 1.79 5.03 -16.72
N ASP A 39 0.61 4.58 -17.14
CA ASP A 39 -0.11 5.14 -18.29
C ASP A 39 -0.73 6.51 -17.94
N GLY A 40 -0.12 7.60 -18.41
CA GLY A 40 -0.37 8.98 -17.96
C GLY A 40 0.87 9.88 -18.09
N PRO A 41 1.81 9.94 -17.13
CA PRO A 41 1.77 9.44 -15.75
C PRO A 41 1.24 10.51 -14.78
N VAL A 42 0.44 10.10 -13.80
CA VAL A 42 -0.04 10.96 -12.70
C VAL A 42 0.42 10.38 -11.37
N THR A 43 0.98 11.21 -10.50
CA THR A 43 1.41 10.81 -9.16
C THR A 43 0.74 11.69 -8.12
N ILE A 44 0.07 11.06 -7.15
CA ILE A 44 -0.63 11.74 -6.05
C ILE A 44 0.06 11.34 -4.75
N LEU A 45 0.42 12.33 -3.93
CA LEU A 45 0.99 12.13 -2.60
C LEU A 45 -0.07 12.39 -1.54
N ILE A 46 -0.19 11.48 -0.57
CA ILE A 46 -1.16 11.58 0.53
C ILE A 46 -0.42 11.34 1.85
N ASP A 47 -0.56 12.25 2.81
CA ASP A 47 -0.04 12.10 4.17
C ASP A 47 -1.19 12.17 5.19
N SER A 48 -1.37 11.06 5.91
CA SER A 48 -2.39 10.92 6.97
C SER A 48 -2.33 11.96 8.10
N ARG A 49 -1.18 12.63 8.30
CA ARG A 49 -0.97 13.67 9.31
C ARG A 49 -1.12 15.07 8.76
N ALA A 50 -0.90 15.26 7.46
CA ALA A 50 -1.18 16.50 6.75
C ALA A 50 -2.62 16.46 6.21
N ARG A 51 -3.58 16.42 7.15
CA ARG A 51 -4.99 16.60 6.84
C ARG A 51 -5.23 18.10 6.69
N GLU A 52 -5.83 18.51 5.57
CA GLU A 52 -6.34 19.87 5.40
C GLU A 52 -7.34 20.23 6.52
#